data_AF-A0AB33BCM3-F1
#
_entry.id   AF-A0AB33BCM3-F1
#
_cell.length_a   1.000
_cell.length_b   1.000
_cell.length_c   1.000
_cell.angle_alpha   90.00
_cell.angle_beta   90.00
_cell.angle_gamma   90.00
#
_symmetry.space_group_name_H-M   'P 1'
#
loop_
_entity.id
_entity.type
_entity.pdbx_description
1 polymer ?
#
loop_
_entity_poly.entity_id
_entity_poly.type
_entity_poly.pdbx_seq_one_letter_code
_entity_poly.pdbx_strand_id
1 'polypeptide(L)'
;MRRVLIAIASLIVITSIVFFTYQHIKQQQAKDSSQMFDVVMTEKMNQLYDQAQDWSKPVQLDIHDKRLAGHYKQISEFLLSYWIQNINARNAYLRELKAAKWDTFLNVDRLDIDKKQKYAETEKMLADVRKASDQYQSEYEKIHKTFLAKVQELSVDAEMRQLLEMKLGTQQKADQDHAIFMIELQILDKAEEMFKLLKNYEWQKKDQMILFHENAQVKKFNGLYQDVLKLNAKIEKIKKKNVAALEGDLKE
;
A
#
# COMPACT_ATOMS: atom_id res chain seq x y z
N MET A 1 -54.55 18.31 -41.56
CA MET A 1 -54.21 17.27 -40.57
C MET A 1 -53.15 16.26 -41.04
N ARG A 2 -53.19 15.72 -42.26
CA ARG A 2 -52.23 14.69 -42.75
C ARG A 2 -50.74 15.14 -42.79
N ARG A 3 -50.44 16.40 -43.09
CA ARG A 3 -49.04 16.94 -43.12
C ARG A 3 -48.45 17.20 -41.72
N VAL A 4 -49.29 17.55 -40.74
CA VAL A 4 -48.86 17.75 -39.34
C VAL A 4 -48.60 16.40 -38.65
N LEU A 5 -49.42 15.38 -38.95
CA LEU A 5 -49.19 14.01 -38.47
C LEU A 5 -47.91 13.39 -39.02
N ILE A 6 -47.56 13.63 -40.28
CA ILE A 6 -46.30 13.14 -40.89
C ILE A 6 -45.08 13.80 -40.25
N ALA A 7 -45.13 15.11 -39.97
CA ALA A 7 -44.03 15.85 -39.34
C ALA A 7 -43.79 15.45 -37.87
N ILE A 8 -44.85 15.14 -37.11
CA ILE A 8 -44.74 14.67 -35.73
C ILE A 8 -44.23 13.22 -35.69
N ALA A 9 -44.70 12.36 -36.59
CA ALA A 9 -44.26 10.97 -36.68
C ALA A 9 -42.77 10.87 -37.05
N SER A 10 -42.27 11.69 -37.99
CA SER A 10 -40.85 11.68 -38.36
C SER A 10 -39.94 12.25 -37.26
N LEU A 11 -40.40 13.22 -36.46
CA LEU A 11 -39.63 13.75 -35.33
C LEU A 11 -39.47 12.73 -34.18
N ILE A 12 -40.53 11.96 -33.90
CA ILE A 12 -40.52 10.87 -32.90
C ILE A 12 -39.60 9.72 -33.36
N VAL A 13 -39.61 9.37 -34.65
CA VAL A 13 -38.75 8.32 -35.20
C VAL A 13 -37.27 8.71 -35.15
N ILE A 14 -36.92 9.96 -35.49
CA ILE A 14 -35.53 10.43 -35.46
C ILE A 14 -34.99 10.47 -34.02
N THR A 15 -35.77 11.00 -33.06
CA THR A 15 -35.37 11.02 -31.64
C THR A 15 -35.25 9.61 -31.06
N SER A 16 -36.14 8.70 -31.45
CA SER A 16 -36.06 7.28 -31.06
C SER A 16 -34.81 6.60 -31.64
N ILE A 17 -34.48 6.83 -32.92
CA ILE A 17 -33.28 6.26 -33.55
C ILE A 17 -32.00 6.79 -32.89
N VAL A 18 -31.93 8.10 -32.56
CA VAL A 18 -30.80 8.67 -31.81
C VAL A 18 -30.70 8.09 -30.40
N PHE A 19 -31.83 7.87 -29.73
CA PHE A 19 -31.85 7.23 -28.41
C PHE A 19 -31.42 5.76 -28.45
N PHE A 20 -31.95 4.96 -29.40
CA PHE A 20 -31.59 3.55 -29.57
C PHE A 20 -30.15 3.37 -30.02
N THR A 21 -29.64 4.21 -30.93
CA THR A 21 -28.22 4.19 -31.34
C THR A 21 -27.30 4.61 -30.20
N TYR A 22 -27.67 5.63 -29.41
CA TYR A 22 -26.93 6.02 -28.21
C TYR A 22 -26.91 4.90 -27.16
N GLN A 23 -28.05 4.24 -26.93
CA GLN A 23 -28.17 3.11 -26.01
C GLN A 23 -27.38 1.90 -26.51
N HIS A 24 -27.39 1.63 -27.81
CA HIS A 24 -26.64 0.53 -28.41
C HIS A 24 -25.13 0.80 -28.41
N ILE A 25 -24.68 2.03 -28.67
CA ILE A 25 -23.29 2.45 -28.55
C ILE A 25 -22.83 2.35 -27.08
N LYS A 26 -23.66 2.77 -26.12
CA LYS A 26 -23.35 2.58 -24.69
C LYS A 26 -23.26 1.11 -24.31
N GLN A 27 -24.14 0.24 -24.82
CA GLN A 27 -24.08 -1.19 -24.57
C GLN A 27 -22.87 -1.87 -25.23
N GLN A 28 -22.49 -1.44 -26.44
CA GLN A 28 -21.29 -1.92 -27.12
C GLN A 28 -20.02 -1.47 -26.38
N GLN A 29 -19.94 -0.19 -26.00
CA GLN A 29 -18.85 0.35 -25.19
C GLN A 29 -18.75 -0.31 -23.82
N ALA A 30 -19.88 -0.66 -23.18
CA ALA A 30 -19.88 -1.37 -21.91
C ALA A 30 -19.37 -2.82 -22.05
N LYS A 31 -19.70 -3.51 -23.15
CA LYS A 31 -19.16 -4.84 -23.48
C LYS A 31 -17.66 -4.77 -23.77
N ASP A 32 -17.22 -3.80 -24.57
CA ASP A 32 -15.80 -3.60 -24.88
C ASP A 32 -15.01 -3.18 -23.62
N SER A 33 -15.61 -2.36 -22.75
CA SER A 33 -15.02 -1.95 -21.46
C SER A 33 -14.87 -3.11 -20.49
N SER A 34 -15.81 -4.07 -20.50
CA SER A 34 -15.72 -5.27 -19.68
C SER A 34 -14.52 -6.13 -20.07
N GLN A 35 -14.33 -6.35 -21.37
CA GLN A 35 -13.19 -7.12 -21.90
C GLN A 35 -11.86 -6.39 -21.70
N MET A 36 -11.87 -5.06 -21.79
CA MET A 36 -10.66 -4.26 -21.70
C MET A 36 -10.29 -3.89 -20.25
N PHE A 37 -11.18 -4.11 -19.28
CA PHE A 37 -10.92 -3.80 -17.86
C PHE A 37 -9.69 -4.53 -17.34
N ASP A 38 -9.61 -5.85 -17.48
CA ASP A 38 -8.50 -6.63 -16.93
C ASP A 38 -7.18 -6.29 -17.63
N VAL A 39 -7.21 -6.02 -18.94
CA VAL A 39 -6.05 -5.56 -19.71
C VAL A 39 -5.54 -4.22 -19.18
N VAL A 40 -6.43 -3.23 -19.04
CA VAL A 40 -6.09 -1.89 -18.53
C VAL A 40 -5.57 -1.99 -17.10
N MET A 41 -6.24 -2.77 -16.24
CA MET A 41 -5.83 -2.92 -14.84
C MET A 41 -4.45 -3.58 -14.72
N THR A 42 -4.15 -4.60 -15.52
CA THR A 42 -2.82 -5.23 -15.56
C THR A 42 -1.74 -4.27 -16.06
N GLU A 43 -1.98 -3.53 -17.15
CA GLU A 43 -1.04 -2.53 -17.65
C GLU A 43 -0.75 -1.45 -16.61
N LYS A 44 -1.79 -0.91 -15.95
CA LYS A 44 -1.65 0.11 -14.90
C LYS A 44 -0.97 -0.46 -13.66
N MET A 45 -1.22 -1.71 -13.29
CA MET A 45 -0.54 -2.38 -12.18
C MET A 45 0.95 -2.59 -12.45
N ASN A 46 1.35 -2.94 -13.67
CA ASN A 46 2.76 -3.03 -14.04
C ASN A 46 3.43 -1.66 -13.94
N GLN A 47 2.80 -0.60 -14.43
CA GLN A 47 3.31 0.77 -14.29
C GLN A 47 3.43 1.17 -12.81
N LEU A 48 2.45 0.81 -11.98
CA LEU A 48 2.49 1.04 -10.53
C LEU A 48 3.66 0.29 -9.89
N TYR A 49 3.85 -0.98 -10.24
CA TYR A 49 4.94 -1.80 -9.73
C TYR A 49 6.30 -1.20 -10.08
N ASP A 50 6.51 -0.83 -11.34
CA ASP A 50 7.77 -0.24 -11.82
C ASP A 50 8.07 1.09 -11.10
N GLN A 51 7.07 1.97 -10.96
CA GLN A 51 7.27 3.23 -10.24
C GLN A 51 7.47 3.02 -8.73
N ALA A 52 6.79 2.03 -8.12
CA ALA A 52 6.89 1.75 -6.70
C ALA A 52 8.27 1.21 -6.27
N GLN A 53 9.07 0.66 -7.21
CA GLN A 53 10.44 0.25 -6.92
C GLN A 53 11.32 1.42 -6.47
N ASP A 54 11.12 2.61 -7.05
CA ASP A 54 11.76 3.85 -6.62
C ASP A 54 10.91 4.58 -5.58
N TRP A 55 10.94 4.09 -4.35
CA TRP A 55 10.25 4.70 -3.22
C TRP A 55 10.78 6.10 -2.84
N SER A 56 11.88 6.57 -3.44
CA SER A 56 12.40 7.93 -3.18
C SER A 56 11.49 9.02 -3.72
N LYS A 57 10.57 8.68 -4.63
CA LYS A 57 9.62 9.63 -5.23
C LYS A 57 8.17 9.17 -5.02
N PRO A 58 7.21 10.11 -5.02
CA PRO A 58 5.81 9.77 -5.12
C PRO A 58 5.49 9.16 -6.48
N VAL A 59 4.64 8.14 -6.49
CA VAL A 59 4.07 7.54 -7.69
C VAL A 59 3.15 8.55 -8.36
N GLN A 60 3.32 8.71 -9.68
CA GLN A 60 2.52 9.56 -10.55
C GLN A 60 2.01 8.70 -11.71
N LEU A 61 0.90 8.00 -11.46
CA LEU A 61 0.19 7.22 -12.47
C LEU A 61 -1.05 8.01 -12.91
N ASP A 62 -1.23 8.16 -14.23
CA ASP A 62 -2.52 8.59 -14.77
C ASP A 62 -3.54 7.47 -14.58
N ILE A 63 -4.56 7.71 -13.75
CA ILE A 63 -5.61 6.75 -13.45
C ILE A 63 -6.69 6.69 -14.54
N HIS A 64 -6.71 7.65 -15.46
CA HIS A 64 -7.71 7.71 -16.51
C HIS A 64 -7.30 6.83 -17.69
N ASP A 65 -8.27 6.09 -18.23
CA ASP A 65 -8.09 5.33 -19.47
C ASP A 65 -9.31 5.49 -20.38
N LYS A 66 -9.06 5.86 -21.63
CA LYS A 66 -10.13 6.11 -22.62
C LYS A 66 -10.80 4.83 -23.09
N ARG A 67 -10.17 3.67 -22.88
CA ARG A 67 -10.71 2.36 -23.23
C ARG A 67 -11.80 1.88 -22.27
N LEU A 68 -11.90 2.49 -21.09
CA LEU A 68 -12.91 2.16 -20.10
C LEU A 68 -14.03 3.20 -20.09
N ALA A 69 -15.27 2.73 -19.98
CA ALA A 69 -16.46 3.56 -19.83
C ALA A 69 -17.39 3.03 -18.74
N GLY A 70 -18.32 3.89 -18.29
CA GLY A 70 -19.34 3.55 -17.30
C GLY A 70 -18.77 3.01 -15.98
N HIS A 71 -19.40 1.95 -15.46
CA HIS A 71 -19.07 1.31 -14.20
C HIS A 71 -17.63 0.78 -14.12
N TYR A 72 -17.11 0.21 -15.22
CA TYR A 72 -15.73 -0.28 -15.29
C TYR A 72 -14.69 0.84 -15.14
N LYS A 73 -14.96 2.01 -15.74
CA LYS A 73 -14.09 3.19 -15.58
C LYS A 73 -14.08 3.67 -14.11
N GLN A 74 -15.26 3.78 -13.51
CA GLN A 74 -15.40 4.23 -12.13
C GLN A 74 -14.67 3.30 -11.14
N ILE A 75 -14.80 1.99 -11.32
CA ILE A 75 -14.11 1.00 -10.47
C ILE A 75 -12.60 1.02 -10.70
N SER A 76 -12.15 1.10 -11.95
CA SER A 76 -10.71 1.18 -12.27
C SER A 76 -10.07 2.41 -11.62
N GLU A 77 -10.63 3.60 -11.84
CA GLU A 77 -10.12 4.84 -11.26
C GLU A 77 -10.14 4.82 -9.74
N PHE A 78 -11.18 4.23 -9.15
CA PHE A 78 -11.31 4.04 -7.71
C PHE A 78 -10.21 3.13 -7.14
N LEU A 79 -10.02 1.93 -7.72
CA LEU A 79 -9.00 0.97 -7.27
C LEU A 79 -7.58 1.50 -7.46
N LEU A 80 -7.28 2.09 -8.63
CA LEU A 80 -5.98 2.69 -8.92
C LEU A 80 -5.68 3.83 -7.95
N SER A 81 -6.65 4.70 -7.67
CA SER A 81 -6.50 5.77 -6.68
C SER A 81 -6.19 5.23 -5.28
N TYR A 82 -6.89 4.16 -4.86
CA TYR A 82 -6.63 3.51 -3.58
C TYR A 82 -5.21 2.94 -3.51
N TRP A 83 -4.74 2.23 -4.55
CA TRP A 83 -3.40 1.66 -4.58
C TRP A 83 -2.31 2.74 -4.59
N ILE A 84 -2.47 3.79 -5.39
CA ILE A 84 -1.54 4.94 -5.42
C ILE A 84 -1.42 5.58 -4.04
N GLN A 85 -2.55 5.79 -3.35
CA GLN A 85 -2.54 6.38 -2.01
C GLN A 85 -1.80 5.49 -0.99
N ASN A 86 -2.05 4.18 -0.99
CA ASN A 86 -1.34 3.25 -0.09
C ASN A 86 0.16 3.20 -0.39
N ILE A 87 0.54 3.07 -1.67
CA ILE A 87 1.96 3.05 -2.08
C ILE A 87 2.65 4.35 -1.67
N ASN A 88 2.01 5.50 -1.91
CA ASN A 88 2.60 6.79 -1.55
C ASN A 88 2.73 6.99 -0.03
N ALA A 89 1.76 6.51 0.76
CA ALA A 89 1.86 6.51 2.22
C ALA A 89 3.04 5.63 2.66
N ARG A 90 3.18 4.43 2.09
CA ARG A 90 4.30 3.52 2.37
C ARG A 90 5.65 4.12 1.97
N ASN A 91 5.74 4.72 0.79
CA ASN A 91 6.96 5.34 0.30
C ASN A 91 7.36 6.55 1.16
N ALA A 92 6.38 7.33 1.64
CA ALA A 92 6.63 8.42 2.59
C ALA A 92 7.23 7.88 3.88
N TYR A 93 6.65 6.83 4.46
CA TYR A 93 7.18 6.16 5.63
C TYR A 93 8.63 5.69 5.44
N LEU A 94 8.94 5.01 4.33
CA LEU A 94 10.30 4.54 4.03
C LEU A 94 11.32 5.68 3.89
N ARG A 95 10.91 6.84 3.35
CA ARG A 95 11.74 8.05 3.28
C ARG A 95 12.06 8.60 4.66
N GLU A 96 11.08 8.65 5.55
CA GLU A 96 11.30 9.07 6.94
C GLU A 96 12.24 8.12 7.68
N LEU A 97 12.08 6.80 7.51
CA LEU A 97 13.00 5.81 8.10
C LEU A 97 14.45 5.98 7.60
N LYS A 98 14.64 6.23 6.30
CA LYS A 98 15.97 6.50 5.74
C LYS A 98 16.54 7.83 6.23
N ALA A 99 15.72 8.87 6.33
CA ALA A 99 16.14 10.16 6.89
C ALA A 99 16.58 10.02 8.35
N ALA A 100 15.90 9.16 9.12
CA ALA A 100 16.28 8.78 10.47
C ALA A 100 17.46 7.81 10.54
N LYS A 101 18.01 7.34 9.40
CA LYS A 101 19.09 6.34 9.30
C LYS A 101 18.78 5.04 10.08
N TRP A 102 17.53 4.61 10.04
CA TRP A 102 17.03 3.47 10.81
C TRP A 102 17.81 2.17 10.54
N ASP A 103 18.29 1.98 9.32
CA ASP A 103 19.12 0.85 8.89
C ASP A 103 20.44 0.73 9.68
N THR A 104 20.88 1.82 10.32
CA THR A 104 22.09 1.84 11.13
C THR A 104 21.83 1.58 12.62
N PHE A 105 20.60 1.31 13.05
CA PHE A 105 20.21 1.21 14.46
C PHE A 105 21.17 0.35 15.31
N LEU A 106 21.56 -0.83 14.81
CA LEU A 106 22.47 -1.78 15.48
C LEU A 106 23.94 -1.65 15.05
N ASN A 107 24.32 -0.57 14.36
CA ASN A 107 25.71 -0.33 14.01
C ASN A 107 26.53 -0.03 15.29
N VAL A 108 27.42 -0.96 15.65
CA VAL A 108 28.18 -0.91 16.91
C VAL A 108 29.18 0.25 16.93
N ASP A 109 29.76 0.61 15.78
CA ASP A 109 30.65 1.77 15.68
C ASP A 109 29.91 3.08 15.97
N ARG A 110 28.74 3.25 15.37
CA ARG A 110 27.87 4.41 15.65
C ARG A 110 27.44 4.44 17.10
N LEU A 111 26.99 3.30 17.65
CA LEU A 111 26.55 3.18 19.03
C LEU A 111 27.67 3.49 20.04
N ASP A 112 28.92 3.10 19.78
CA ASP A 112 30.05 3.41 20.68
C ASP A 112 30.38 4.91 20.70
N ILE A 113 30.25 5.57 19.54
CA ILE A 113 30.41 7.03 19.43
C ILE A 113 29.26 7.74 20.15
N ASP A 114 28.02 7.34 19.86
CA ASP A 114 26.82 7.96 20.41
C ASP A 114 26.69 7.75 21.92
N LYS A 115 27.17 6.61 22.44
CA LYS A 115 27.30 6.37 23.89
C LYS A 115 28.09 7.47 24.60
N LYS A 116 29.19 7.96 24.00
CA LYS A 116 30.00 9.06 24.55
C LYS A 116 29.25 10.41 24.54
N GLN A 117 28.24 10.53 23.69
CA GLN A 117 27.33 11.67 23.59
C GLN A 117 26.00 11.43 24.30
N LYS A 118 25.96 10.48 25.26
CA LYS A 118 24.77 10.13 26.05
C LYS A 118 23.58 9.67 25.20
N TYR A 119 23.86 9.07 24.04
CA TYR A 119 22.89 8.50 23.11
C TYR A 119 21.94 9.49 22.42
N ALA A 120 22.35 10.76 22.27
CA ALA A 120 21.51 11.78 21.66
C ALA A 120 21.06 11.43 20.23
N GLU A 121 21.91 10.78 19.43
CA GLU A 121 21.55 10.37 18.06
C GLU A 121 20.53 9.22 18.07
N THR A 122 20.76 8.18 18.88
CA THR A 122 19.88 7.01 18.94
C THR A 122 18.51 7.36 19.53
N GLU A 123 18.45 8.25 20.53
CA GLU A 123 17.16 8.75 21.06
C GLU A 123 16.36 9.51 20.01
N LYS A 124 17.01 10.41 19.28
CA LYS A 124 16.38 11.14 18.18
C LYS A 124 15.90 10.18 17.09
N MET A 125 16.72 9.21 16.70
CA MET A 125 16.37 8.19 15.72
C MET A 125 15.10 7.43 16.11
N LEU A 126 15.03 6.90 17.34
CA LEU A 126 13.85 6.17 17.81
C LEU A 126 12.61 7.05 17.86
N ALA A 127 12.74 8.30 18.31
CA ALA A 127 11.63 9.26 18.32
C ALA A 127 11.13 9.58 16.90
N ASP A 128 12.02 9.81 15.95
CA ASP A 128 11.68 10.08 14.55
C ASP A 128 11.01 8.85 13.89
N VAL A 129 11.55 7.65 14.13
CA VAL A 129 10.98 6.39 13.61
C VAL A 129 9.60 6.11 14.20
N ARG A 130 9.41 6.34 15.50
CA ARG A 130 8.09 6.20 16.15
C ARG A 130 7.09 7.17 15.56
N LYS A 131 7.46 8.45 15.47
CA LYS A 131 6.61 9.48 14.85
C LYS A 131 6.23 9.13 13.42
N ALA A 132 7.19 8.68 12.60
CA ALA A 132 6.94 8.25 11.22
C ALA A 132 5.99 7.05 11.17
N SER A 133 6.14 6.10 12.10
CA SER A 133 5.27 4.92 12.20
C SER A 133 3.83 5.31 12.58
N ASP A 134 3.67 6.21 13.55
CA ASP A 134 2.36 6.71 13.97
C ASP A 134 1.66 7.49 12.84
N GLN A 135 2.42 8.32 12.11
CA GLN A 135 1.91 9.04 10.95
C GLN A 135 1.45 8.10 9.84
N TYR A 136 2.26 7.08 9.53
CA TYR A 136 1.90 6.08 8.53
C TYR A 136 0.67 5.28 8.94
N GLN A 137 0.58 4.88 10.20
CA GLN A 137 -0.60 4.19 10.72
C GLN A 137 -1.87 5.04 10.57
N SER A 138 -1.81 6.30 10.98
CA SER A 138 -2.94 7.22 10.88
C SER A 138 -3.38 7.45 9.42
N GLU A 139 -2.42 7.65 8.50
CA GLU A 139 -2.75 7.81 7.09
C GLU A 139 -3.29 6.51 6.48
N TYR A 140 -2.76 5.34 6.84
CA TYR A 140 -3.32 4.05 6.42
C TYR A 140 -4.78 3.90 6.87
N GLU A 141 -5.08 4.16 8.15
CA GLU A 141 -6.45 4.06 8.69
C GLU A 141 -7.41 5.03 7.98
N LYS A 142 -6.95 6.25 7.69
CA LYS A 142 -7.71 7.24 6.94
C LYS A 142 -7.98 6.78 5.51
N ILE A 143 -6.95 6.33 4.78
CA ILE A 143 -7.08 5.81 3.41
C ILE A 143 -8.06 4.63 3.40
N HIS A 144 -7.92 3.69 4.34
CA HIS A 144 -8.79 2.52 4.44
C HIS A 144 -10.23 2.90 4.77
N LYS A 145 -10.46 3.84 5.70
CA LYS A 145 -11.80 4.32 6.03
C LYS A 145 -12.46 5.03 4.85
N THR A 146 -11.72 5.87 4.13
CA THR A 146 -12.20 6.53 2.91
C THR A 146 -12.54 5.51 1.82
N PHE A 147 -11.71 4.49 1.65
CA PHE A 147 -11.96 3.38 0.74
C PHE A 147 -13.26 2.66 1.08
N LEU A 148 -13.46 2.24 2.34
CA LEU A 148 -14.68 1.55 2.76
C LEU A 148 -15.94 2.41 2.56
N ALA A 149 -15.88 3.70 2.90
CA ALA A 149 -16.99 4.62 2.67
C ALA A 149 -17.32 4.74 1.18
N LYS A 150 -16.31 4.80 0.31
CA LYS A 150 -16.51 4.89 -1.14
C LYS A 150 -17.01 3.58 -1.74
N VAL A 151 -16.55 2.41 -1.25
CA VAL A 151 -17.12 1.11 -1.62
C VAL A 151 -18.62 1.08 -1.31
N GLN A 152 -19.02 1.52 -0.12
CA GLN A 152 -20.43 1.57 0.28
C GLN A 152 -21.24 2.47 -0.67
N GLU A 153 -20.75 3.68 -0.96
CA GLU A 153 -21.39 4.62 -1.89
C GLU A 153 -21.54 4.04 -3.31
N LEU A 154 -20.47 3.43 -3.85
CA LEU A 154 -20.48 2.84 -5.20
C LEU A 154 -21.33 1.57 -5.28
N SER A 155 -21.46 0.82 -4.18
CA SER A 155 -22.24 -0.42 -4.09
C SER A 155 -23.77 -0.22 -3.98
N VAL A 156 -24.24 1.03 -3.98
CA VAL A 156 -25.68 1.35 -3.98
C VAL A 156 -26.35 0.89 -5.28
N ASP A 157 -25.62 0.94 -6.39
CA ASP A 157 -26.05 0.37 -7.66
C ASP A 157 -25.74 -1.13 -7.74
N ALA A 158 -26.72 -1.94 -8.16
CA ALA A 158 -26.62 -3.39 -8.12
C ALA A 158 -25.55 -3.95 -9.08
N GLU A 159 -25.40 -3.35 -10.26
CA GLU A 159 -24.39 -3.78 -11.24
C GLU A 159 -22.98 -3.40 -10.77
N MET A 160 -22.81 -2.20 -10.21
CA MET A 160 -21.56 -1.76 -9.58
C MET A 160 -21.18 -2.63 -8.38
N ARG A 161 -22.14 -2.99 -7.53
CA ARG A 161 -21.90 -3.87 -6.39
C ARG A 161 -21.40 -5.23 -6.83
N GLN A 162 -22.05 -5.86 -7.80
CA GLN A 162 -21.63 -7.17 -8.32
C GLN A 162 -20.24 -7.09 -8.94
N LEU A 163 -19.95 -6.02 -9.69
CA LEU A 163 -18.64 -5.80 -10.31
C LEU A 163 -17.55 -5.51 -9.27
N LEU A 164 -17.85 -4.74 -8.22
CA LEU A 164 -16.95 -4.51 -7.09
C LEU A 164 -16.69 -5.81 -6.33
N GLU A 165 -17.72 -6.58 -5.96
CA GLU A 165 -17.55 -7.87 -5.28
C GLU A 165 -16.70 -8.84 -6.09
N MET A 166 -16.85 -8.84 -7.43
CA MET A 166 -16.05 -9.66 -8.34
C MET A 166 -14.61 -9.17 -8.51
N LYS A 167 -14.37 -7.85 -8.60
CA LYS A 167 -13.05 -7.26 -8.93
C LYS A 167 -12.24 -6.82 -7.71
N LEU A 168 -12.88 -6.64 -6.56
CA LEU A 168 -12.21 -6.48 -5.26
C LEU A 168 -11.57 -7.79 -4.77
N GLY A 169 -11.68 -8.88 -5.55
CA GLY A 169 -10.94 -10.14 -5.48
C GLY A 169 -10.02 -10.22 -4.27
N THR A 170 -10.57 -10.79 -3.20
CA THR A 170 -10.02 -10.95 -1.85
C THR A 170 -9.16 -9.77 -1.36
N GLN A 171 -9.67 -9.05 -0.35
CA GLN A 171 -8.96 -8.09 0.55
C GLN A 171 -7.57 -8.51 1.08
N GLN A 172 -7.07 -9.69 0.70
CA GLN A 172 -5.82 -10.32 1.04
C GLN A 172 -4.58 -9.46 0.86
N LYS A 173 -4.43 -8.65 -0.21
CA LYS A 173 -3.20 -7.85 -0.42
C LYS A 173 -3.12 -6.63 0.51
N ALA A 174 -4.20 -5.88 0.68
CA ALA A 174 -4.24 -4.75 1.62
C ALA A 174 -4.06 -5.22 3.08
N ASP A 175 -4.67 -6.36 3.42
CA ASP A 175 -4.49 -6.99 4.74
C ASP A 175 -3.05 -7.48 4.97
N GLN A 176 -2.34 -7.89 3.92
CA GLN A 176 -0.95 -8.37 4.01
C GLN A 176 0.07 -7.24 4.20
N ASP A 177 -0.09 -6.11 3.52
CA ASP A 177 0.80 -4.95 3.71
C ASP A 177 0.63 -4.34 5.11
N HIS A 178 -0.61 -4.28 5.60
CA HIS A 178 -0.87 -3.91 6.98
C HIS A 178 -0.30 -4.92 7.97
N ALA A 179 -0.39 -6.23 7.68
CA ALA A 179 0.22 -7.25 8.52
C ALA A 179 1.76 -7.14 8.59
N ILE A 180 2.43 -6.80 7.48
CA ILE A 180 3.87 -6.49 7.48
C ILE A 180 4.16 -5.32 8.40
N PHE A 181 3.39 -4.23 8.29
CA PHE A 181 3.60 -3.06 9.13
C PHE A 181 3.39 -3.35 10.63
N MET A 182 2.39 -4.16 10.99
CA MET A 182 2.21 -4.61 12.38
C MET A 182 3.42 -5.37 12.92
N ILE A 183 4.13 -6.12 12.07
CA ILE A 183 5.38 -6.78 12.45
C ILE A 183 6.52 -5.76 12.60
N GLU A 184 6.58 -4.74 11.74
CA GLU A 184 7.57 -3.66 11.85
C GLU A 184 7.42 -2.86 13.14
N LEU A 185 6.20 -2.61 13.60
CA LEU A 185 5.95 -2.01 14.93
C LEU A 185 6.51 -2.89 16.06
N GLN A 186 6.33 -4.21 15.99
CA GLN A 186 6.91 -5.13 16.98
C GLN A 186 8.45 -5.10 16.95
N ILE A 187 9.05 -4.94 15.77
CA ILE A 187 10.50 -4.78 15.63
C ILE A 187 10.95 -3.46 16.28
N LEU A 188 10.21 -2.37 16.07
CA LEU A 188 10.49 -1.09 16.72
C LEU A 188 10.40 -1.19 18.25
N ASP A 189 9.36 -1.82 18.79
CA ASP A 189 9.24 -2.04 20.24
C ASP A 189 10.43 -2.83 20.80
N LYS A 190 10.87 -3.88 20.09
CA LYS A 190 12.03 -4.69 20.48
C LYS A 190 13.33 -3.89 20.39
N ALA A 191 13.47 -3.02 19.39
CA ALA A 191 14.60 -2.13 19.27
C ALA A 191 14.66 -1.10 20.40
N GLU A 192 13.52 -0.53 20.83
CA GLU A 192 13.46 0.33 22.00
C GLU A 192 13.86 -0.42 23.28
N GLU A 193 13.44 -1.69 23.43
CA GLU A 193 13.88 -2.54 24.54
C GLU A 193 15.39 -2.81 24.51
N MET A 194 15.95 -3.09 23.34
CA MET A 194 17.41 -3.23 23.17
C MET A 194 18.14 -1.96 23.57
N PHE A 195 17.64 -0.80 23.11
CA PHE A 195 18.23 0.48 23.42
C PHE A 195 18.18 0.80 24.92
N LYS A 196 17.08 0.46 25.61
CA LYS A 196 17.00 0.57 27.08
C LYS A 196 18.11 -0.23 27.77
N LEU A 197 18.45 -1.43 27.27
CA LEU A 197 19.57 -2.21 27.81
C LEU A 197 20.91 -1.50 27.57
N LEU A 198 21.14 -0.99 26.35
CA LEU A 198 22.37 -0.27 26.02
C LEU A 198 22.54 1.01 26.83
N LYS A 199 21.44 1.70 27.12
CA LYS A 199 21.44 2.95 27.88
C LYS A 199 21.68 2.73 29.38
N ASN A 200 21.11 1.67 29.95
CA ASN A 200 21.10 1.45 31.39
C ASN A 200 22.24 0.58 31.92
N TYR A 201 22.94 -0.16 31.05
CA TYR A 201 24.02 -1.05 31.45
C TYR A 201 25.31 -0.72 30.74
N GLU A 202 26.43 -0.87 31.44
CA GLU A 202 27.74 -0.73 30.83
C GLU A 202 28.00 -1.86 29.83
N TRP A 203 28.53 -1.48 28.68
CA TRP A 203 28.96 -2.39 27.63
C TRP A 203 30.19 -1.83 26.91
N GLN A 204 30.94 -2.70 26.26
CA GLN A 204 32.13 -2.35 25.50
C GLN A 204 32.03 -2.90 24.08
N LYS A 205 32.56 -2.15 23.12
CA LYS A 205 32.76 -2.65 21.76
C LYS A 205 34.00 -3.54 21.72
N LYS A 206 33.88 -4.74 21.14
CA LYS A 206 35.01 -5.59 20.75
C LYS A 206 34.64 -6.38 19.50
N ASP A 207 35.50 -6.38 18.48
CA ASP A 207 35.29 -7.15 17.24
C ASP A 207 33.88 -6.95 16.62
N GLN A 208 33.38 -5.71 16.60
CA GLN A 208 32.03 -5.34 16.15
C GLN A 208 30.87 -5.95 16.97
N MET A 209 31.14 -6.40 18.18
CA MET A 209 30.15 -6.92 19.12
C MET A 209 29.94 -5.96 20.30
N ILE A 210 28.72 -5.99 20.83
CA ILE A 210 28.34 -5.36 22.09
C ILE A 210 28.59 -6.37 23.21
N LEU A 211 29.57 -6.09 24.07
CA LEU A 211 29.88 -6.92 25.23
C LEU A 211 29.35 -6.27 26.50
N PHE A 212 28.32 -6.85 27.11
CA PHE A 212 27.89 -6.50 28.47
C PHE A 212 28.79 -7.18 29.52
N HIS A 213 28.98 -6.53 30.66
CA HIS A 213 29.76 -7.09 31.78
C HIS A 213 29.08 -8.32 32.42
N GLU A 214 27.75 -8.31 32.47
CA GLU A 214 26.97 -9.36 33.10
C GLU A 214 26.27 -10.24 32.05
N ASN A 215 26.28 -11.56 32.30
CA ASN A 215 25.69 -12.55 31.39
C ASN A 215 24.16 -12.40 31.25
N ALA A 216 23.48 -11.83 32.26
CA ALA A 216 22.03 -11.66 32.20
C ALA A 216 21.61 -10.69 31.07
N GLN A 217 22.38 -9.63 30.85
CA GLN A 217 22.16 -8.59 29.87
C GLN A 217 22.51 -9.11 28.48
N VAL A 218 23.59 -9.89 28.34
CA VAL A 218 23.93 -10.61 27.09
C VAL A 218 22.77 -11.50 26.66
N LYS A 219 22.22 -12.31 27.58
CA LYS A 219 21.07 -13.19 27.27
C LYS A 219 19.83 -12.41 26.86
N LYS A 220 19.50 -11.32 27.58
CA LYS A 220 18.35 -10.47 27.25
C LYS A 220 18.51 -9.81 25.88
N PHE A 221 19.65 -9.18 25.62
CA PHE A 221 19.91 -8.50 24.35
C PHE A 221 19.90 -9.47 23.17
N ASN A 222 20.58 -10.61 23.28
CA ASN A 222 20.57 -11.63 22.24
C ASN A 222 19.18 -12.25 22.04
N GLY A 223 18.40 -12.41 23.10
CA GLY A 223 17.00 -12.85 23.00
C GLY A 223 16.16 -11.90 22.16
N LEU A 224 16.21 -10.60 22.46
CA LEU A 224 15.54 -9.57 21.68
C LEU A 224 16.00 -9.59 20.21
N TYR A 225 17.29 -9.78 19.97
CA TYR A 225 17.86 -9.80 18.61
C TYR A 225 17.35 -10.99 17.81
N GLN A 226 17.32 -12.18 18.43
CA GLN A 226 16.74 -13.37 17.82
C GLN A 226 15.25 -13.20 17.52
N ASP A 227 14.50 -12.51 18.38
CA ASP A 227 13.09 -12.24 18.12
C ASP A 227 12.91 -11.28 16.93
N VAL A 228 13.74 -10.24 16.80
CA VAL A 228 13.76 -9.39 15.60
C VAL A 228 14.06 -10.20 14.34
N LEU A 229 15.02 -11.12 14.38
CA LEU A 229 15.32 -12.00 13.23
C LEU A 229 14.12 -12.88 12.85
N LYS A 230 13.40 -13.44 13.82
CA LYS A 230 12.17 -14.22 13.57
C LYS A 230 11.06 -13.35 12.97
N LEU A 231 10.90 -12.12 13.44
CA LEU A 231 9.92 -11.17 12.91
C LEU A 231 10.27 -10.80 11.45
N ASN A 232 11.54 -10.53 11.16
CA ASN A 232 12.00 -10.31 9.79
C ASN A 232 11.75 -11.52 8.88
N ALA A 233 11.99 -12.74 9.37
CA ALA A 233 11.69 -13.95 8.61
C ALA A 233 10.19 -14.10 8.29
N LYS A 234 9.30 -13.64 9.19
CA LYS A 234 7.85 -13.60 8.91
C LYS A 234 7.52 -12.58 7.81
N ILE A 235 8.12 -11.40 7.85
CA ILE A 235 7.95 -10.38 6.79
C ILE A 235 8.37 -10.96 5.43
N GLU A 236 9.56 -11.58 5.35
CA GLU A 236 10.05 -12.17 4.10
C GLU A 236 9.16 -13.32 3.60
N LYS A 237 8.56 -14.10 4.50
CA LYS A 237 7.58 -15.12 4.13
C LYS A 237 6.31 -14.52 3.52
N ILE A 238 5.80 -13.41 4.08
CA ILE A 238 4.64 -12.70 3.53
C ILE A 238 4.99 -12.14 2.15
N LYS A 239 6.13 -11.44 2.02
CA LYS A 239 6.58 -10.88 0.72
C LYS A 239 6.71 -11.95 -0.36
N LYS A 240 7.35 -13.09 -0.06
CA LYS A 240 7.50 -14.20 -1.02
C LYS A 240 6.15 -14.78 -1.45
N LYS A 241 5.19 -14.91 -0.53
CA LYS A 241 3.83 -15.35 -0.85
C LYS A 241 3.15 -14.36 -1.80
N ASN A 242 3.35 -13.06 -1.60
CA ASN A 242 2.74 -12.02 -2.42
C ASN A 242 3.32 -12.00 -3.83
N VAL A 243 4.65 -12.15 -3.97
CA VAL A 243 5.31 -12.27 -5.28
C VAL A 243 4.86 -13.52 -6.03
N ALA A 244 4.80 -14.67 -5.36
CA ALA A 244 4.34 -15.92 -5.99
C ALA A 244 2.88 -15.84 -6.46
N ALA A 245 2.02 -15.12 -5.73
CA ALA A 245 0.65 -14.85 -6.16
C ALA A 245 0.62 -13.98 -7.43
N LEU A 246 1.44 -12.91 -7.50
CA LEU A 246 1.55 -12.05 -8.68
C LEU A 246 2.05 -12.80 -9.91
N GLU A 247 3.02 -13.71 -9.76
CA GLU A 247 3.55 -14.52 -10.87
C GLU A 247 2.59 -15.62 -11.33
N GLY A 248 1.72 -16.10 -10.45
CA GLY A 248 0.64 -17.03 -10.78
C GLY A 248 -0.48 -16.34 -11.56
N ASP A 249 -0.91 -15.17 -11.10
CA ASP A 249 -1.95 -14.35 -11.74
C ASP A 249 -1.51 -13.83 -13.13
N LEU A 250 -0.20 -13.72 -13.40
CA LEU A 250 0.36 -13.29 -14.70
C LEU A 250 0.45 -14.42 -15.74
N LYS A 251 0.22 -15.69 -15.33
CA LYS A 251 0.34 -16.88 -16.20
C LYS A 251 -0.99 -17.54 -16.55
N GLU A 252 -2.09 -17.12 -15.94
CA GLU A 252 -3.46 -17.45 -16.35
C GLU A 252 -4.03 -16.38 -17.29
#